data_AF-A0A966J7Z4-F1
#
_entry.id   AF-A0A966J7Z4-F1
#
_cell.length_a   1.000
_cell.length_b   1.000
_cell.length_c   1.000
_cell.angle_alpha   90.00
_cell.angle_beta   90.00
_cell.angle_gamma   90.00
#
_symmetry.space_group_name_H-M   'P 1'
#
loop_
_entity.id
_entity.type
_entity.pdbx_description
1 polymer ?
#
loop_
_entity_poly.entity_id
_entity_poly.type
_entity_poly.pdbx_seq_one_letter_code
_entity_poly.pdbx_strand_id
1 'polypeptide(L)'
;MTDSFSGQQEQRHVPLPVPSYRLAGASGSVRSKTDIRCVTCTLDASVMQAVRSVAVDPLGEFTVATAVVAWVLERFWARGPATLLVPSLAEDGEGLVTPFVAGPTQGHTVRSWLGDVLARYETLMAESAPWAGEANMAGIADVTDCAIHDARVHASVEHIDAWRTAALRVCTEGVGEGYVALYYDAARCDPETMAAFADATADAFTRLADRGDALDGWSPLSVEEHATLRQWGTGDTPQEEEEDALRPVPERIDTVVRANPDAPALQCGDLVWSYSRLDAAARRVTVAVARATGPGGTLGDPKAPVAICMRRGPWLIAAILGVLRSGRAYVPFDPHTPASRLLHSWQDAGVAAVLTDAAMVDELPPTACTIVVVDDGLPEAGEASPSGASAPTVHPTDLAYVIYTSGSTGVPKGCLIEHRQLSHYLTWAVRYYWGGRPATMALFSSVAFDMPVTTIFGPLLTGGTLVLFPDEVGVDVALRTQFAAGSGIDTVKLTPSHILMLEALRLEASDVRLA
;
A
#
# COMPACT_ATOMS: atom_id res chain seq x y z
N MET A 1 -1.58 74.63 5.40
CA MET A 1 -0.49 74.48 4.43
C MET A 1 -0.11 73.00 4.43
N THR A 2 -0.89 72.09 3.87
CA THR A 2 -1.19 71.81 2.44
C THR A 2 0.04 71.49 1.58
N ASP A 3 -0.03 70.28 1.00
CA ASP A 3 0.60 69.73 -0.22
C ASP A 3 2.11 69.40 -0.19
N SER A 4 2.61 68.27 -0.72
CA SER A 4 2.15 67.49 -1.90
C SER A 4 2.80 66.07 -2.02
N PHE A 5 1.98 65.08 -2.44
CA PHE A 5 2.16 63.98 -3.43
C PHE A 5 3.57 63.58 -3.94
N SER A 6 3.94 62.34 -4.30
CA SER A 6 3.22 61.12 -4.75
C SER A 6 4.20 59.94 -4.95
N GLY A 7 3.72 58.69 -4.91
CA GLY A 7 4.27 57.61 -5.75
C GLY A 7 4.74 56.31 -5.08
N GLN A 8 3.89 55.60 -4.33
CA GLN A 8 4.05 54.15 -4.15
C GLN A 8 2.82 53.42 -4.68
N GLN A 9 3.01 52.61 -5.72
CA GLN A 9 2.03 51.65 -6.20
C GLN A 9 1.93 50.52 -5.18
N GLU A 10 0.83 50.46 -4.44
CA GLU A 10 0.36 49.22 -3.82
C GLU A 10 0.03 48.22 -4.93
N GLN A 11 0.82 47.16 -5.05
CA GLN A 11 0.41 45.94 -5.76
C GLN A 11 -0.76 45.33 -4.99
N ARG A 12 -1.99 45.69 -5.38
CA ARG A 12 -3.18 44.94 -5.00
C ARG A 12 -3.05 43.54 -5.57
N HIS A 13 -2.98 42.54 -4.69
CA HIS A 13 -3.32 41.17 -5.03
C HIS A 13 -4.72 41.19 -5.65
N VAL A 14 -4.79 41.05 -6.97
CA VAL A 14 -6.02 40.71 -7.67
C VAL A 14 -6.15 39.20 -7.46
N PRO A 15 -7.17 38.71 -6.72
CA PRO A 15 -7.48 37.29 -6.74
C PRO A 15 -7.76 36.93 -8.19
N LEU A 16 -7.09 35.92 -8.73
CA LEU A 16 -7.52 35.31 -9.98
C LEU A 16 -9.01 34.97 -9.82
N PRO A 17 -9.85 35.25 -10.84
CA PRO A 17 -11.27 34.94 -10.75
C PRO A 17 -11.39 33.44 -10.51
N VAL A 18 -11.84 33.05 -9.32
CA VAL A 18 -12.39 31.71 -9.12
C VAL A 18 -13.52 31.61 -10.14
N PRO A 19 -13.48 30.69 -11.12
CA PRO A 19 -14.57 30.55 -12.04
C PRO A 19 -15.81 30.21 -11.21
N SER A 20 -16.77 31.12 -11.23
CA SER A 20 -18.01 30.97 -10.47
C SER A 20 -18.91 30.02 -11.24
N TYR A 21 -18.67 28.72 -11.09
CA TYR A 21 -19.58 27.72 -11.61
C TYR A 21 -20.86 27.75 -10.76
N ARG A 22 -21.97 28.19 -11.37
CA ARG A 22 -23.28 27.83 -10.86
C ARG A 22 -23.54 26.39 -11.30
N LEU A 23 -23.64 25.47 -10.34
CA LEU A 23 -24.42 24.25 -10.51
C LEU A 23 -25.82 24.66 -10.98
N ALA A 24 -26.08 24.56 -12.29
CA ALA A 24 -27.43 24.66 -12.80
C ALA A 24 -28.20 23.49 -12.17
N GLY A 25 -29.20 23.83 -11.34
CA GLY A 25 -29.80 22.91 -10.41
C GLY A 25 -30.27 21.60 -11.03
N ALA A 26 -30.18 20.53 -10.23
CA ALA A 26 -30.86 19.27 -10.48
C ALA A 26 -32.32 19.54 -10.87
N SER A 27 -32.64 19.43 -12.16
CA SER A 27 -34.02 19.54 -12.62
C SER A 27 -34.75 18.25 -12.24
N GLY A 28 -35.49 18.29 -11.14
CA GLY A 28 -36.37 17.22 -10.76
C GLY A 28 -37.52 17.07 -11.77
N SER A 29 -37.58 15.91 -12.45
CA SER A 29 -38.70 14.98 -12.26
C SER A 29 -38.33 13.59 -12.81
N VAL A 30 -38.16 12.66 -11.87
CA VAL A 30 -37.84 11.25 -12.12
C VAL A 30 -39.14 10.48 -12.32
N ARG A 31 -39.27 9.81 -13.47
CA ARG A 31 -40.08 8.58 -13.60
C ARG A 31 -39.39 7.59 -14.54
N SER A 32 -38.26 7.05 -14.11
CA SER A 32 -37.71 5.80 -14.65
C SER A 32 -36.87 5.10 -13.57
N LYS A 33 -36.71 3.78 -13.68
CA LYS A 33 -36.07 2.89 -12.68
C LYS A 33 -34.53 3.03 -12.58
N THR A 34 -33.95 4.12 -13.09
CA THR A 34 -32.53 4.46 -13.01
C THR A 34 -32.40 5.97 -12.78
N ASP A 35 -31.78 6.40 -11.68
CA ASP A 35 -31.58 7.81 -11.33
C ASP A 35 -30.39 8.37 -12.11
N ILE A 36 -30.66 8.91 -13.32
CA ILE A 36 -29.64 9.47 -14.20
C ILE A 36 -29.48 10.96 -13.94
N ARG A 37 -28.23 11.41 -13.78
CA ARG A 37 -27.88 12.81 -13.52
C ARG A 37 -26.91 13.34 -14.56
N CYS A 38 -26.83 14.66 -14.66
CA CYS A 38 -25.96 15.37 -15.61
C CYS A 38 -25.07 16.37 -14.85
N VAL A 39 -23.80 16.44 -15.25
CA VAL A 39 -22.87 17.54 -14.92
C VAL A 39 -22.42 18.17 -16.22
N THR A 40 -22.38 19.50 -16.28
CA THR A 40 -21.92 20.23 -17.47
C THR A 40 -20.58 20.89 -17.17
N CYS A 41 -19.60 20.64 -18.04
CA CYS A 41 -18.32 21.33 -18.09
C CYS A 41 -18.40 22.41 -19.17
N THR A 42 -18.42 23.69 -18.78
CA THR A 42 -18.42 24.81 -19.74
C THR A 42 -16.98 25.13 -20.16
N LEU A 43 -16.75 25.25 -21.46
CA LEU A 43 -15.46 25.61 -22.05
C LEU A 43 -15.47 27.09 -22.42
N ASP A 44 -14.51 27.85 -21.91
CA ASP A 44 -14.42 29.27 -22.24
C ASP A 44 -13.95 29.52 -23.69
N ALA A 45 -14.04 30.78 -24.14
CA ALA A 45 -13.69 31.16 -25.50
C ALA A 45 -12.22 30.89 -25.87
N SER A 46 -11.29 30.98 -24.90
CA SER A 46 -9.87 30.69 -25.12
C SER A 46 -9.60 29.20 -25.29
N VAL A 47 -10.23 28.36 -24.48
CA VAL A 47 -10.23 26.90 -24.61
C VAL A 47 -10.82 26.49 -25.94
N MET A 48 -11.97 27.07 -26.31
CA MET A 48 -12.61 26.82 -27.59
C MET A 48 -11.74 27.23 -28.78
N GLN A 49 -11.01 28.35 -28.67
CA GLN A 49 -10.04 28.76 -29.68
C GLN A 49 -8.85 27.79 -29.76
N ALA A 50 -8.44 27.18 -28.66
CA ALA A 50 -7.39 26.17 -28.65
C ALA A 50 -7.84 24.87 -29.33
N VAL A 51 -9.05 24.39 -29.03
CA VAL A 51 -9.68 23.25 -29.71
C VAL A 51 -9.75 23.49 -31.23
N ARG A 52 -10.23 24.67 -31.64
CA ARG A 52 -10.28 25.12 -33.06
C ARG A 52 -8.93 25.33 -33.72
N SER A 53 -7.86 25.45 -32.95
CA SER A 53 -6.52 25.56 -33.51
C SER A 53 -5.92 24.22 -33.91
N VAL A 54 -6.59 23.13 -33.50
CA VAL A 54 -6.21 21.74 -33.78
C VAL A 54 -7.25 21.10 -34.70
N ALA A 55 -8.54 21.33 -34.44
CA ALA A 55 -9.65 20.91 -35.28
C ALA A 55 -9.98 21.92 -36.39
N VAL A 56 -10.14 21.47 -37.63
CA VAL A 56 -10.40 22.33 -38.80
C VAL A 56 -11.89 22.46 -39.13
N ASP A 57 -12.73 21.55 -38.60
CA ASP A 57 -14.18 21.52 -38.80
C ASP A 57 -14.91 21.07 -37.50
N PRO A 58 -16.25 21.17 -37.45
CA PRO A 58 -17.02 20.77 -36.27
C PRO A 58 -16.85 19.30 -35.83
N LEU A 59 -16.53 18.39 -36.76
CA LEU A 59 -16.26 16.98 -36.47
C LEU A 59 -14.92 16.80 -35.77
N GLY A 60 -13.90 17.53 -36.21
CA GLY A 60 -12.60 17.60 -35.54
C GLY A 60 -12.75 18.17 -34.13
N GLU A 61 -13.61 19.18 -33.94
CA GLU A 61 -13.85 19.77 -32.63
C GLU A 61 -14.43 18.73 -31.65
N PHE A 62 -15.40 17.93 -32.11
CA PHE A 62 -15.98 16.80 -31.37
C PHE A 62 -14.95 15.71 -31.04
N THR A 63 -14.13 15.35 -32.02
CA THR A 63 -13.09 14.31 -31.86
C THR A 63 -12.04 14.72 -30.83
N VAL A 64 -11.59 15.98 -30.88
CA VAL A 64 -10.68 16.56 -29.88
C VAL A 64 -11.32 16.54 -28.50
N ALA A 65 -12.56 17.01 -28.36
CA ALA A 65 -13.22 17.05 -27.06
C ALA A 65 -13.39 15.65 -26.44
N THR A 66 -13.77 14.67 -27.25
CA THR A 66 -13.97 13.30 -26.77
C THR A 66 -12.63 12.63 -26.42
N ALA A 67 -11.57 12.90 -27.18
CA ALA A 67 -10.22 12.43 -26.88
C ALA A 67 -9.70 12.96 -25.53
N VAL A 68 -9.95 14.23 -25.23
CA VAL A 68 -9.57 14.86 -23.96
C VAL A 68 -10.32 14.22 -22.79
N VAL A 69 -11.63 14.01 -22.95
CA VAL A 69 -12.42 13.33 -21.92
C VAL A 69 -11.95 11.90 -21.71
N ALA A 70 -11.63 11.14 -22.77
CA ALA A 70 -11.00 9.81 -22.64
C ALA A 70 -9.69 9.87 -21.86
N TRP A 71 -8.83 10.83 -22.18
CA TRP A 71 -7.54 11.00 -21.52
C TRP A 71 -7.69 11.31 -20.02
N VAL A 72 -8.65 12.15 -19.65
CA VAL A 72 -8.99 12.44 -18.26
C VAL A 72 -9.56 11.19 -17.58
N LEU A 73 -10.44 10.44 -18.24
CA LEU A 73 -11.02 9.20 -17.70
C LEU A 73 -9.96 8.16 -17.33
N GLU A 74 -8.98 7.95 -18.22
CA GLU A 74 -7.87 7.03 -17.96
C GLU A 74 -7.10 7.40 -16.69
N ARG A 75 -6.86 8.70 -16.49
CA ARG A 75 -6.06 9.22 -15.37
C ARG A 75 -6.84 9.40 -14.07
N PHE A 76 -8.14 9.70 -14.16
CA PHE A 76 -9.01 9.89 -13.00
C PHE A 76 -9.42 8.55 -12.37
N TRP A 77 -9.70 7.53 -13.19
CA TRP A 77 -10.16 6.21 -12.71
C TRP A 77 -9.16 5.07 -12.86
N ALA A 78 -7.98 5.30 -13.46
CA ALA A 78 -6.85 4.38 -13.52
C ALA A 78 -7.21 2.94 -13.99
N ARG A 79 -8.06 2.82 -15.02
CA ARG A 79 -8.54 1.53 -15.55
C ARG A 79 -8.29 1.38 -17.05
N GLY A 80 -7.03 1.17 -17.44
CA GLY A 80 -6.67 0.78 -18.81
C GLY A 80 -7.00 1.82 -19.89
N PRO A 81 -6.74 1.50 -21.18
CA PRO A 81 -7.00 2.41 -22.29
C PRO A 81 -8.51 2.61 -22.51
N ALA A 82 -8.93 3.86 -22.66
CA ALA A 82 -10.30 4.22 -23.00
C ALA A 82 -10.54 4.03 -24.50
N THR A 83 -11.65 3.39 -24.87
CA THR A 83 -12.09 3.30 -26.27
C THR A 83 -13.14 4.37 -26.54
N LEU A 84 -12.91 5.18 -27.55
CA LEU A 84 -13.81 6.23 -28.02
C LEU A 84 -14.72 5.67 -29.09
N LEU A 85 -16.01 5.96 -29.01
CA LEU A 85 -16.96 5.66 -30.07
C LEU A 85 -17.24 6.98 -30.80
N VAL A 86 -16.79 7.09 -32.05
CA VAL A 86 -16.98 8.30 -32.86
C VAL A 86 -18.03 8.00 -33.94
N PRO A 87 -19.14 8.76 -33.99
CA PRO A 87 -20.16 8.58 -35.02
C PRO A 87 -19.69 9.15 -36.36
N SER A 88 -20.01 8.45 -37.46
CA SER A 88 -19.90 9.00 -38.82
C SER A 88 -21.04 10.00 -39.06
N LEU A 89 -20.75 11.22 -39.53
CA LEU A 89 -21.79 12.14 -40.01
C LEU A 89 -22.09 11.83 -41.48
N ALA A 90 -22.97 10.87 -41.72
CA ALA A 90 -23.74 10.84 -42.95
C ALA A 90 -24.90 11.86 -42.82
N GLU A 91 -25.20 12.64 -43.87
CA GLU A 91 -26.17 13.76 -43.83
C GLU A 91 -27.60 13.35 -43.43
N ASP A 92 -27.89 12.05 -43.44
CA ASP A 92 -29.16 11.37 -43.20
C ASP A 92 -29.32 10.84 -41.77
N GLY A 93 -28.31 11.02 -40.89
CA GLY A 93 -28.43 10.67 -39.47
C GLY A 93 -28.27 9.18 -39.13
N GLU A 94 -28.17 8.31 -40.13
CA GLU A 94 -27.85 6.87 -39.96
C GLU A 94 -26.34 6.61 -40.20
N GLY A 95 -25.51 7.13 -39.30
CA GLY A 95 -24.06 7.01 -39.39
C GLY A 95 -23.49 5.74 -38.73
N LEU A 96 -22.53 5.09 -39.38
CA LEU A 96 -21.72 4.02 -38.78
C LEU A 96 -20.89 4.53 -37.60
N VAL A 97 -20.91 3.83 -36.46
CA VAL A 97 -20.02 4.09 -35.32
C VAL A 97 -18.73 3.30 -35.49
N THR A 98 -17.58 3.97 -35.45
CA THR A 98 -16.28 3.28 -35.54
C THR A 98 -15.54 3.41 -34.20
N PRO A 99 -15.13 2.30 -33.56
CA PRO A 99 -14.33 2.36 -32.35
C PRO A 99 -12.94 2.88 -32.68
N PHE A 100 -12.48 3.82 -31.86
CA PHE A 100 -11.18 4.48 -31.98
C PHE A 100 -10.48 4.46 -30.62
N VAL A 101 -9.24 3.98 -30.58
CA VAL A 101 -8.41 4.03 -29.38
C VAL A 101 -7.36 5.11 -29.58
N ALA A 102 -7.34 6.09 -28.67
CA ALA A 102 -6.34 7.13 -28.71
C ALA A 102 -4.94 6.51 -28.48
N GLY A 103 -3.93 7.00 -29.20
CA GLY A 103 -2.56 6.52 -29.08
C GLY A 103 -1.91 6.84 -27.73
N PRO A 104 -0.72 6.26 -27.43
CA PRO A 104 -0.01 6.53 -26.19
C PRO A 104 0.34 8.02 -26.06
N THR A 105 0.32 8.53 -24.83
CA THR A 105 0.59 9.95 -24.52
C THR A 105 2.06 10.26 -24.26
N GLN A 106 2.90 9.22 -24.10
CA GLN A 106 4.31 9.36 -23.73
C GLN A 106 5.10 10.20 -24.73
N GLY A 107 5.84 11.19 -24.22
CA GLY A 107 6.73 12.03 -25.02
C GLY A 107 6.01 12.99 -25.98
N HIS A 108 4.68 13.09 -25.90
CA HIS A 108 3.91 14.03 -26.70
C HIS A 108 3.65 15.32 -25.92
N THR A 109 3.72 16.44 -26.63
CA THR A 109 2.97 17.63 -26.21
C THR A 109 1.48 17.37 -26.40
N VAL A 110 0.68 18.10 -25.65
CA VAL A 110 -0.78 18.10 -25.79
C VAL A 110 -1.23 18.27 -27.25
N ARG A 111 -0.65 19.26 -27.95
CA ARG A 111 -0.97 19.58 -29.34
C ARG A 111 -0.56 18.47 -30.31
N SER A 112 0.63 17.90 -30.15
CA SER A 112 1.11 16.84 -31.05
C SER A 112 0.27 15.57 -30.92
N TRP A 113 -0.15 15.22 -29.70
CA TRP A 113 -1.02 14.07 -29.47
C TRP A 113 -2.42 14.25 -30.08
N LEU A 114 -3.03 15.43 -29.91
CA LEU A 114 -4.32 15.71 -30.55
C LEU A 114 -4.23 15.74 -32.08
N GLY A 115 -3.12 16.24 -32.64
CA GLY A 115 -2.85 16.18 -34.07
C GLY A 115 -2.76 14.75 -34.58
N ASP A 116 -2.08 13.86 -33.86
CA ASP A 116 -2.01 12.44 -34.19
C ASP A 116 -3.37 11.74 -34.08
N VAL A 117 -4.18 12.09 -33.08
CA VAL A 117 -5.56 11.59 -32.93
C VAL A 117 -6.41 11.96 -34.13
N LEU A 118 -6.36 13.23 -34.55
CA LEU A 118 -7.10 13.71 -35.73
C LEU A 118 -6.62 13.06 -37.02
N ALA A 119 -5.30 13.00 -37.26
CA ALA A 119 -4.75 12.38 -38.47
C ALA A 119 -5.15 10.90 -38.59
N ARG A 120 -5.17 10.17 -37.47
CA ARG A 120 -5.65 8.78 -37.44
C ARG A 120 -7.14 8.68 -37.67
N TYR A 121 -7.93 9.58 -37.12
CA TYR A 121 -9.37 9.65 -37.38
C TYR A 121 -9.66 9.91 -38.87
N GLU A 122 -9.00 10.90 -39.47
CA GLU A 122 -9.15 11.21 -40.90
C GLU A 122 -8.75 10.02 -41.78
N THR A 123 -7.67 9.32 -41.42
CA THR A 123 -7.26 8.08 -42.10
C THR A 123 -8.32 7.00 -41.98
N LEU A 124 -8.84 6.77 -40.76
CA LEU A 124 -9.90 5.79 -40.49
C LEU A 124 -11.17 6.10 -41.29
N MET A 125 -11.56 7.37 -41.39
CA MET A 125 -12.72 7.84 -42.17
C MET A 125 -12.49 7.74 -43.68
N ALA A 126 -11.26 7.90 -44.14
CA ALA A 126 -10.89 7.75 -45.55
C ALA A 126 -10.81 6.26 -45.98
N GLU A 127 -10.46 5.37 -45.05
CA GLU A 127 -10.29 3.93 -45.27
C GLU A 127 -11.55 3.11 -44.97
N SER A 128 -12.62 3.72 -44.44
CA SER A 128 -13.77 2.96 -43.95
C SER A 128 -14.55 2.30 -45.09
N ALA A 129 -14.44 0.98 -45.19
CA ALA A 129 -15.50 0.11 -45.71
C ALA A 129 -16.47 -0.23 -44.56
N PRO A 130 -17.75 -0.54 -44.84
CA PRO A 130 -18.73 -0.87 -43.78
C PRO A 130 -18.20 -1.96 -42.86
N TRP A 131 -18.23 -1.71 -41.55
CA TRP A 131 -17.92 -2.73 -40.55
C TRP A 131 -19.00 -3.83 -40.63
N ALA A 132 -18.65 -4.98 -41.20
CA ALA A 132 -19.56 -6.11 -41.46
C ALA A 132 -19.43 -7.25 -40.42
N GLY A 133 -19.08 -6.92 -39.18
CA GLY A 133 -18.78 -7.92 -38.14
C GLY A 133 -19.88 -8.07 -37.09
N GLU A 134 -20.78 -9.05 -37.23
CA GLU A 134 -21.59 -9.56 -36.10
C GLU A 134 -20.76 -10.26 -35.01
N ALA A 135 -19.43 -10.23 -35.09
CA ALA A 135 -18.55 -10.86 -34.12
C ALA A 135 -18.39 -9.99 -32.86
N ASN A 136 -19.21 -10.30 -31.85
CA ASN A 136 -18.97 -10.01 -30.43
C ASN A 136 -19.13 -8.55 -29.94
N MET A 137 -20.21 -7.88 -30.37
CA MET A 137 -20.75 -6.68 -29.69
C MET A 137 -21.63 -7.01 -28.46
N ALA A 138 -21.64 -8.26 -27.96
CA ALA A 138 -22.44 -8.68 -26.81
C ALA A 138 -22.06 -8.03 -25.46
N GLY A 139 -21.21 -6.98 -25.45
CA GLY A 139 -20.79 -6.27 -24.25
C GLY A 139 -20.98 -4.76 -24.28
N ILE A 140 -21.25 -4.13 -25.44
CA ILE A 140 -21.26 -2.67 -25.57
C ILE A 140 -22.28 -2.31 -26.66
N ALA A 141 -23.56 -2.23 -26.33
CA ALA A 141 -24.62 -1.85 -27.27
C ALA A 141 -24.95 -0.35 -27.16
N ASP A 142 -24.93 0.32 -28.31
CA ASP A 142 -25.77 1.44 -28.77
C ASP A 142 -25.77 2.79 -28.01
N VAL A 143 -25.01 3.74 -28.59
CA VAL A 143 -25.21 5.19 -28.42
C VAL A 143 -25.25 5.86 -29.79
N THR A 144 -26.41 5.85 -30.43
CA THR A 144 -26.76 6.79 -31.49
C THR A 144 -28.22 7.18 -31.27
N ASP A 145 -28.41 8.40 -30.77
CA ASP A 145 -29.43 9.33 -31.26
C ASP A 145 -29.32 10.64 -30.47
N CYS A 146 -28.68 11.64 -31.10
CA CYS A 146 -28.79 13.05 -30.72
C CYS A 146 -29.50 13.77 -31.86
N ALA A 147 -30.79 14.09 -31.68
CA ALA A 147 -31.55 14.92 -32.61
C ALA A 147 -31.59 16.38 -32.14
N ILE A 148 -31.32 17.32 -33.06
CA ILE A 148 -31.36 18.77 -32.82
C ILE A 148 -32.82 19.25 -32.84
N HIS A 149 -33.35 19.71 -31.70
CA HIS A 149 -34.60 20.47 -31.65
C HIS A 149 -34.48 21.71 -30.74
N ASP A 150 -34.68 22.88 -31.34
CA ASP A 150 -34.97 24.20 -30.74
C ASP A 150 -34.25 24.53 -29.41
N ALA A 151 -32.93 24.80 -29.48
CA ALA A 151 -32.15 25.64 -28.55
C ALA A 151 -32.43 25.50 -27.03
N ARG A 152 -32.92 24.33 -26.57
CA ARG A 152 -33.18 23.97 -25.18
C ARG A 152 -33.02 22.46 -25.04
N VAL A 153 -32.14 22.04 -24.14
CA VAL A 153 -31.81 20.65 -23.85
C VAL A 153 -33.08 19.84 -23.52
N HIS A 154 -33.37 18.83 -24.33
CA HIS A 154 -34.39 17.82 -24.07
C HIS A 154 -33.72 16.53 -23.59
N ALA A 155 -33.85 16.21 -22.30
CA ALA A 155 -33.58 14.85 -21.83
C ALA A 155 -34.77 13.96 -22.24
N SER A 156 -34.62 13.18 -23.31
CA SER A 156 -35.57 12.11 -23.62
C SER A 156 -35.04 10.80 -23.02
N VAL A 157 -35.88 10.14 -22.22
CA VAL A 157 -35.63 8.78 -21.74
C VAL A 157 -36.53 7.88 -22.56
N GLU A 158 -36.06 7.46 -23.73
CA GLU A 158 -36.56 6.23 -24.31
C GLU A 158 -35.83 5.04 -23.68
N HIS A 159 -36.49 3.89 -23.64
CA HIS A 159 -36.01 2.72 -22.93
C HIS A 159 -34.80 2.13 -23.68
N ILE A 160 -33.59 2.52 -23.29
CA ILE A 160 -32.34 2.05 -23.91
C ILE A 160 -31.70 1.00 -22.99
N ASP A 161 -31.64 -0.26 -23.45
CA ASP A 161 -31.04 -1.38 -22.70
C ASP A 161 -29.56 -1.15 -22.32
N ALA A 162 -28.85 -0.27 -23.04
CA ALA A 162 -27.44 0.11 -22.85
C ALA A 162 -27.11 0.80 -21.51
N TRP A 163 -28.07 1.47 -20.86
CA TRP A 163 -27.82 2.14 -19.58
C TRP A 163 -27.49 1.16 -18.45
N ARG A 164 -27.86 -0.13 -18.59
CA ARG A 164 -27.54 -1.14 -17.57
C ARG A 164 -26.05 -1.47 -17.50
N THR A 165 -25.30 -1.26 -18.58
CA THR A 165 -23.89 -1.68 -18.69
C THR A 165 -22.89 -0.53 -18.52
N ALA A 166 -23.25 0.71 -18.89
CA ALA A 166 -22.38 1.88 -18.72
C ALA A 166 -22.58 2.60 -17.36
N ALA A 167 -21.51 3.15 -16.80
CA ALA A 167 -21.57 3.98 -15.58
C ALA A 167 -21.54 5.50 -15.87
N LEU A 168 -20.99 5.88 -17.02
CA LEU A 168 -20.82 7.26 -17.47
C LEU A 168 -21.01 7.34 -19.00
N ARG A 169 -21.76 8.33 -19.47
CA ARG A 169 -21.91 8.69 -20.88
C ARG A 169 -21.54 10.16 -21.06
N VAL A 170 -20.74 10.45 -22.08
CA VAL A 170 -20.28 11.80 -22.42
C VAL A 170 -21.04 12.24 -23.65
N CYS A 171 -21.73 13.37 -23.57
CA CYS A 171 -22.35 14.01 -24.72
C CYS A 171 -21.76 15.41 -24.86
N THR A 172 -21.22 15.73 -26.02
CA THR A 172 -20.83 17.11 -26.34
C THR A 172 -21.95 17.72 -27.17
N GLU A 173 -22.68 18.67 -26.61
CA GLU A 173 -23.66 19.45 -27.36
C GLU A 173 -23.07 20.83 -27.66
N GLY A 174 -23.20 21.29 -28.90
CA GLY A 174 -22.82 22.66 -29.27
C GLY A 174 -21.36 23.01 -28.99
N VAL A 175 -20.40 22.33 -29.64
CA VAL A 175 -18.98 22.75 -29.57
C VAL A 175 -18.80 24.18 -30.12
N GLY A 176 -19.72 24.65 -30.97
CA GLY A 176 -19.87 26.07 -31.34
C GLY A 176 -20.21 27.03 -30.18
N GLU A 177 -20.89 26.53 -29.13
CA GLU A 177 -21.41 27.25 -27.95
C GLU A 177 -20.62 26.95 -26.66
N GLY A 178 -19.75 25.93 -26.65
CA GLY A 178 -18.69 25.76 -25.64
C GLY A 178 -19.07 24.99 -24.37
N TYR A 179 -19.60 23.78 -24.45
CA TYR A 179 -19.77 22.91 -23.26
C TYR A 179 -19.69 21.41 -23.57
N VAL A 180 -19.41 20.62 -22.53
CA VAL A 180 -19.40 19.16 -22.50
C VAL A 180 -20.38 18.70 -21.41
N ALA A 181 -21.35 17.87 -21.75
CA ALA A 181 -22.30 17.29 -20.80
C ALA A 181 -21.90 15.85 -20.43
N LEU A 182 -21.92 15.54 -19.15
CA LEU A 182 -21.51 14.27 -18.57
C LEU A 182 -22.71 13.66 -17.84
N TYR A 183 -23.26 12.59 -18.39
CA TYR A 183 -24.41 11.89 -17.85
C TYR A 183 -23.97 10.64 -17.09
N TYR A 184 -24.41 10.46 -15.85
CA TYR A 184 -23.96 9.36 -14.99
C TYR A 184 -25.12 8.69 -14.24
N ASP A 185 -24.91 7.42 -13.88
CA ASP A 185 -25.81 6.66 -13.01
C ASP A 185 -25.54 6.99 -11.54
N ALA A 186 -26.48 7.68 -10.89
CA ALA A 186 -26.33 8.10 -9.49
C ALA A 186 -26.33 6.92 -8.49
N ALA A 187 -26.70 5.71 -8.93
CA ALA A 187 -26.52 4.50 -8.12
C ALA A 187 -25.07 3.98 -8.12
N ARG A 188 -24.23 4.44 -9.05
CA ARG A 188 -22.85 3.97 -9.25
C ARG A 188 -21.80 5.05 -8.99
N CYS A 189 -22.14 6.31 -9.24
CA CYS A 189 -21.26 7.45 -9.04
C CYS A 189 -21.96 8.51 -8.19
N ASP A 190 -21.26 9.00 -7.16
CA ASP A 190 -21.77 10.09 -6.35
C ASP A 190 -21.55 11.45 -7.05
N PRO A 191 -22.38 12.47 -6.75
CA PRO A 191 -22.30 13.77 -7.40
C PRO A 191 -21.01 14.55 -7.14
N GLU A 192 -20.35 14.33 -6.00
CA GLU A 192 -19.11 15.03 -5.62
C GLU A 192 -17.95 14.55 -6.50
N THR A 193 -17.82 13.24 -6.66
CA THR A 193 -16.87 12.61 -7.60
C THR A 193 -17.10 13.10 -9.03
N MET A 194 -18.36 13.21 -9.46
CA MET A 194 -18.68 13.68 -10.82
C MET A 194 -18.42 15.17 -11.03
N ALA A 195 -18.56 15.99 -9.98
CA ALA A 195 -18.16 17.39 -10.01
C ALA A 195 -16.63 17.52 -10.12
N ALA A 196 -15.87 16.79 -9.29
CA ALA A 196 -14.41 16.77 -9.36
C ALA A 196 -13.90 16.27 -10.74
N PHE A 197 -14.56 15.27 -11.32
CA PHE A 197 -14.25 14.80 -12.67
C PHE A 197 -14.54 15.87 -13.74
N ALA A 198 -15.63 16.64 -13.62
CA ALA A 198 -15.92 17.75 -14.52
C ALA A 198 -14.90 18.88 -14.37
N ASP A 199 -14.47 19.21 -13.15
CA ASP A 199 -13.43 20.20 -12.88
C ASP A 199 -12.08 19.76 -13.47
N ALA A 200 -11.70 18.50 -13.28
CA ALA A 200 -10.49 17.93 -13.90
C ALA A 200 -10.58 17.94 -15.43
N THR A 201 -11.77 17.71 -15.99
CA THR A 201 -12.02 17.82 -17.43
C THR A 201 -11.83 19.27 -17.91
N ALA A 202 -12.37 20.25 -17.20
CA ALA A 202 -12.19 21.66 -17.51
C ALA A 202 -10.71 22.11 -17.41
N ASP A 203 -9.99 21.69 -16.37
CA ASP A 203 -8.55 21.95 -16.22
C ASP A 203 -7.75 21.31 -17.36
N ALA A 204 -8.04 20.06 -17.71
CA ALA A 204 -7.45 19.38 -18.84
C ALA A 204 -7.63 20.16 -20.14
N PHE A 205 -8.87 20.60 -20.43
CA PHE A 205 -9.18 21.45 -21.58
C PHE A 205 -8.45 22.80 -21.54
N THR A 206 -8.30 23.41 -20.36
CA THR A 206 -7.56 24.66 -20.18
C THR A 206 -6.08 24.47 -20.51
N ARG A 207 -5.47 23.37 -20.07
CA ARG A 207 -4.07 23.07 -20.38
C ARG A 207 -3.83 22.68 -21.84
N LEU A 208 -4.86 22.27 -22.59
CA LEU A 208 -4.77 22.21 -24.06
C LEU A 208 -4.53 23.59 -24.69
N ALA A 209 -5.01 24.66 -24.05
CA ALA A 209 -4.83 26.02 -24.52
C ALA A 209 -3.42 26.55 -24.28
N ASP A 210 -2.72 26.04 -23.26
CA ASP A 210 -1.35 26.39 -22.92
C ASP A 210 -0.34 25.47 -23.63
N ARG A 211 0.15 25.93 -24.78
CA ARG A 211 0.69 25.12 -25.89
C ARG A 211 2.10 24.51 -25.70
N GLY A 212 2.52 24.15 -24.50
CA GLY A 212 3.89 23.67 -24.25
C GLY A 212 4.05 22.48 -23.30
N ASP A 213 3.03 22.16 -22.49
CA ASP A 213 3.22 21.21 -21.41
C ASP A 213 3.18 19.76 -21.91
N ALA A 214 4.01 18.91 -21.28
CA ALA A 214 4.01 17.48 -21.53
C ALA A 214 2.75 16.84 -20.90
N LEU A 215 2.04 16.01 -21.67
CA LEU A 215 0.84 15.29 -21.20
C LEU A 215 1.13 14.33 -20.02
N ASP A 216 2.38 13.90 -19.87
CA ASP A 216 2.80 12.99 -18.81
C ASP A 216 2.89 13.67 -17.42
N GLY A 217 3.01 15.00 -17.38
CA GLY A 217 3.12 15.77 -16.13
C GLY A 217 1.79 16.21 -15.52
N TRP A 218 0.67 16.00 -16.23
CA TRP A 218 -0.65 16.40 -15.76
C TRP A 218 -1.23 15.38 -14.79
N SER A 219 -1.89 15.89 -13.75
CA SER A 219 -2.61 15.11 -12.75
C SER A 219 -4.03 15.67 -12.61
N PRO A 220 -5.06 14.80 -12.53
CA PRO A 220 -6.43 15.23 -12.22
C PRO A 220 -6.60 15.74 -10.79
N LEU A 221 -5.67 15.39 -9.90
CA LEU A 221 -5.67 15.88 -8.52
C LEU A 221 -5.28 17.36 -8.46
N SER A 222 -6.00 18.10 -7.64
CA SER A 222 -5.70 19.48 -7.25
C SER A 222 -4.39 19.61 -6.48
N VAL A 223 -3.88 20.83 -6.35
CA VAL A 223 -2.67 21.13 -5.56
C VAL A 223 -2.89 20.75 -4.10
N GLU A 224 -4.08 20.98 -3.58
CA GLU A 224 -4.51 20.64 -2.22
C GLU A 224 -4.53 19.13 -2.00
N GLU A 225 -5.11 18.35 -2.93
CA GLU A 225 -5.11 16.88 -2.85
C GLU A 225 -3.69 16.31 -2.93
N HIS A 226 -2.83 16.87 -3.79
CA HIS A 226 -1.40 16.53 -3.80
C HIS A 226 -0.72 16.84 -2.48
N ALA A 227 -1.02 18.00 -1.87
CA ALA A 227 -0.49 18.36 -0.57
C ALA A 227 -0.98 17.42 0.53
N THR A 228 -2.26 17.03 0.51
CA THR A 228 -2.85 16.04 1.43
C THR A 228 -2.19 14.67 1.28
N LEU A 229 -2.02 14.17 0.05
CA LEU A 229 -1.35 12.89 -0.20
C LEU A 229 0.11 12.92 0.27
N ARG A 230 0.83 14.03 0.04
CA ARG A 230 2.18 14.21 0.57
C ARG A 230 2.19 14.22 2.09
N GLN A 231 1.25 14.92 2.72
CA GLN A 231 1.12 14.96 4.17
C GLN A 231 0.87 13.55 4.76
N TRP A 232 0.01 12.75 4.14
CA TRP A 232 -0.22 11.35 4.54
C TRP A 232 1.04 10.49 4.36
N GLY A 233 1.76 10.68 3.25
CA GLY A 233 2.96 9.91 2.92
C GLY A 233 4.19 10.26 3.76
N THR A 234 4.30 11.51 4.26
CA THR A 234 5.39 11.92 5.15
C THR A 234 5.17 11.46 6.60
N GLY A 235 3.91 11.21 6.99
CA GLY A 235 3.54 10.85 8.36
C GLY A 235 3.90 11.93 9.39
N ASP A 236 3.78 11.58 10.66
CA ASP A 236 4.37 12.37 11.75
C ASP A 236 5.89 12.16 11.70
N THR A 237 6.67 13.15 11.25
CA THR A 237 8.13 13.06 11.28
C THR A 237 8.60 12.85 12.72
N PRO A 238 9.37 11.79 13.00
CA PRO A 238 10.28 11.74 14.13
C PRO A 238 10.93 13.10 14.44
N GLN A 239 10.70 13.68 15.63
CA GLN A 239 11.55 14.77 16.10
C GLN A 239 12.96 14.22 16.39
N GLU A 240 14.00 15.06 16.26
CA GLU A 240 15.43 14.71 16.34
C GLU A 240 15.86 13.94 17.62
N GLU A 241 14.98 13.77 18.61
CA GLU A 241 15.14 12.88 19.78
C GLU A 241 15.14 11.37 19.44
N GLU A 242 15.04 11.01 18.16
CA GLU A 242 14.94 9.63 17.65
C GLU A 242 16.26 8.92 17.31
N GLU A 243 17.43 9.41 17.75
CA GLU A 243 18.67 8.58 17.70
C GLU A 243 18.46 7.24 18.43
N ASP A 244 17.74 7.26 19.55
CA ASP A 244 17.32 6.05 20.29
C ASP A 244 16.37 5.15 19.47
N ALA A 245 15.60 5.72 18.55
CA ALA A 245 14.62 5.01 17.72
C ALA A 245 15.27 4.22 16.58
N LEU A 246 16.53 4.53 16.23
CA LEU A 246 17.31 3.80 15.23
C LEU A 246 18.34 2.86 15.84
N ARG A 247 18.56 2.92 17.16
CA ARG A 247 19.47 2.00 17.86
C ARG A 247 19.06 0.53 17.64
N PRO A 248 20.02 -0.38 17.42
CA PRO A 248 19.73 -1.80 17.30
C PRO A 248 18.92 -2.35 18.48
N VAL A 249 17.93 -3.20 18.17
CA VAL A 249 17.03 -3.82 19.15
C VAL A 249 17.75 -4.45 20.35
N PRO A 250 18.89 -5.18 20.20
CA PRO A 250 19.61 -5.73 21.34
C PRO A 250 20.05 -4.68 22.37
N GLU A 251 20.52 -3.51 21.93
CA GLU A 251 20.97 -2.43 22.83
C GLU A 251 19.80 -1.80 23.60
N ARG A 252 18.63 -1.70 22.95
CA ARG A 252 17.40 -1.24 23.58
C ARG A 252 16.95 -2.22 24.67
N ILE A 253 16.98 -3.52 24.38
CA ILE A 253 16.66 -4.56 25.37
C ILE A 253 17.67 -4.56 26.52
N ASP A 254 18.97 -4.36 26.25
CA ASP A 254 19.98 -4.21 27.30
C ASP A 254 19.66 -3.08 28.28
N THR A 255 19.05 -2.01 27.80
CA THR A 255 18.60 -0.90 28.66
C THR A 255 17.47 -1.33 29.58
N VAL A 256 16.49 -2.10 29.08
CA VAL A 256 15.40 -2.66 29.88
C VAL A 256 15.91 -3.68 30.89
N VAL A 257 16.82 -4.57 30.49
CA VAL A 257 17.45 -5.57 31.38
C VAL A 257 18.17 -4.90 32.55
N ARG A 258 18.93 -3.83 32.30
CA ARG A 258 19.62 -3.08 33.36
C ARG A 258 18.64 -2.39 34.31
N ALA A 259 17.51 -1.89 33.80
CA ALA A 259 16.51 -1.21 34.59
C ALA A 259 15.68 -2.16 35.46
N ASN A 260 15.33 -3.35 34.93
CA ASN A 260 14.39 -4.28 35.55
C ASN A 260 14.87 -5.75 35.51
N PRO A 261 16.05 -6.09 36.06
CA PRO A 261 16.68 -7.40 35.87
C PRO A 261 15.84 -8.57 36.40
N ASP A 262 15.15 -8.38 37.53
CA ASP A 262 14.40 -9.44 38.22
C ASP A 262 12.93 -9.51 37.80
N ALA A 263 12.46 -8.56 36.97
CA ALA A 263 11.09 -8.54 36.47
C ALA A 263 10.85 -9.71 35.49
N PRO A 264 9.61 -10.25 35.43
CA PRO A 264 9.28 -11.34 34.51
C PRO A 264 9.33 -10.86 33.05
N ALA A 265 10.23 -11.44 32.26
CA ALA A 265 10.34 -11.19 30.83
C ALA A 265 9.54 -12.19 30.02
N LEU A 266 9.65 -13.48 30.35
CA LEU A 266 8.95 -14.56 29.65
C LEU A 266 8.15 -15.41 30.64
N GLN A 267 6.99 -15.87 30.22
CA GLN A 267 6.20 -16.87 30.93
C GLN A 267 5.79 -17.98 29.97
N CYS A 268 6.00 -19.25 30.33
CA CYS A 268 5.60 -20.42 29.54
C CYS A 268 4.99 -21.47 30.49
N GLY A 269 3.65 -21.49 30.60
CA GLY A 269 2.99 -22.22 31.69
C GLY A 269 3.41 -21.65 33.06
N ASP A 270 3.86 -22.52 33.95
CA ASP A 270 4.36 -22.15 35.29
C ASP A 270 5.83 -21.67 35.28
N LEU A 271 6.54 -21.83 34.15
CA LEU A 271 7.93 -21.40 34.03
C LEU A 271 7.99 -19.90 33.75
N VAL A 272 8.67 -19.15 34.63
CA VAL A 272 8.93 -17.72 34.47
C VAL A 272 10.42 -17.46 34.35
N TRP A 273 10.82 -16.72 33.32
CA TRP A 273 12.18 -16.20 33.17
C TRP A 273 12.20 -14.70 33.42
N SER A 274 13.11 -14.25 34.28
CA SER A 274 13.40 -12.83 34.47
C SER A 274 14.13 -12.25 33.26
N TYR A 275 14.17 -10.93 33.16
CA TYR A 275 15.01 -10.23 32.16
C TYR A 275 16.49 -10.63 32.26
N SER A 276 17.03 -10.77 33.47
CA SER A 276 18.42 -11.21 33.71
C SER A 276 18.68 -12.64 33.22
N ARG A 277 17.71 -13.55 33.42
CA ARG A 277 17.81 -14.93 32.92
C ARG A 277 17.73 -14.99 31.39
N LEU A 278 16.81 -14.23 30.80
CA LEU A 278 16.69 -14.13 29.34
C LEU A 278 17.97 -13.57 28.72
N ASP A 279 18.56 -12.52 29.32
CA ASP A 279 19.81 -11.95 28.85
C ASP A 279 20.97 -12.96 28.90
N ALA A 280 21.10 -13.68 30.02
CA ALA A 280 22.11 -14.71 30.16
C ALA A 280 21.96 -15.82 29.11
N ALA A 281 20.73 -16.31 28.88
CA ALA A 281 20.45 -17.31 27.86
C ALA A 281 20.77 -16.80 26.44
N ALA A 282 20.38 -15.56 26.11
CA ALA A 282 20.67 -14.94 24.82
C ALA A 282 22.19 -14.81 24.59
N ARG A 283 22.97 -14.47 25.62
CA ARG A 283 24.44 -14.42 25.54
C ARG A 283 25.06 -15.79 25.27
N ARG A 284 24.54 -16.87 25.87
CA ARG A 284 24.98 -18.24 25.58
C ARG A 284 24.75 -18.58 24.11
N VAL A 285 23.60 -18.19 23.55
CA VAL A 285 23.33 -18.34 22.12
C VAL A 285 24.30 -17.52 21.27
N THR A 286 24.60 -16.27 21.63
CA THR A 286 25.57 -15.44 20.90
C THR A 286 26.93 -16.12 20.80
N VAL A 287 27.41 -16.73 21.90
CA VAL A 287 28.66 -17.51 21.91
C VAL A 287 28.56 -18.74 21.02
N ALA A 288 27.45 -19.48 21.07
CA ALA A 288 27.23 -20.66 20.24
C ALA A 288 27.20 -20.30 18.75
N VAL A 289 26.53 -19.21 18.36
CA VAL A 289 26.49 -18.69 16.99
C VAL A 289 27.89 -18.28 16.52
N ALA A 290 28.66 -17.59 17.36
CA ALA A 290 30.04 -17.22 17.02
C ALA A 290 30.94 -18.44 16.81
N ARG A 291 30.80 -19.49 17.64
CA ARG A 291 31.53 -20.76 17.48
C ARG A 291 31.11 -21.51 16.21
N ALA A 292 29.81 -21.54 15.92
CA ALA A 292 29.25 -22.26 14.77
C ALA A 292 29.59 -21.61 13.42
N THR A 293 29.73 -20.27 13.40
CA THR A 293 29.98 -19.50 12.17
C THR A 293 31.46 -19.13 11.97
N GLY A 294 32.29 -19.26 13.01
CA GLY A 294 33.72 -18.92 13.00
C GLY A 294 34.02 -17.41 12.96
N PRO A 295 35.27 -16.99 13.21
CA PRO A 295 35.70 -15.58 13.14
C PRO A 295 35.74 -15.02 11.70
N GLY A 296 35.60 -15.88 10.70
CA GLY A 296 35.32 -15.53 9.31
C GLY A 296 34.39 -16.59 8.75
N GLY A 297 33.15 -16.22 8.45
CA GLY A 297 32.18 -17.10 7.78
C GLY A 297 32.84 -17.71 6.55
N THR A 298 32.98 -19.04 6.54
CA THR A 298 33.89 -19.71 5.61
C THR A 298 33.35 -19.80 4.17
N LEU A 299 32.29 -19.08 3.84
CA LEU A 299 31.98 -18.62 2.48
C LEU A 299 31.27 -17.25 2.54
N GLY A 300 31.95 -16.20 2.08
CA GLY A 300 31.29 -15.05 1.43
C GLY A 300 30.84 -13.84 2.27
N ASP A 301 30.42 -13.98 3.53
CA ASP A 301 29.97 -12.82 4.34
C ASP A 301 30.17 -13.03 5.86
N PRO A 302 30.97 -12.20 6.56
CA PRO A 302 31.08 -12.24 8.02
C PRO A 302 29.75 -12.02 8.77
N LYS A 303 28.69 -11.54 8.12
CA LYS A 303 27.34 -11.33 8.66
C LYS A 303 26.25 -12.21 8.02
N ALA A 304 26.63 -13.31 7.36
CA ALA A 304 25.71 -14.33 6.88
C ALA A 304 24.58 -14.66 7.91
N PRO A 305 23.30 -14.75 7.48
CA PRO A 305 22.17 -14.99 8.38
C PRO A 305 22.24 -16.35 9.09
N VAL A 306 21.48 -16.46 10.19
CA VAL A 306 21.34 -17.70 10.96
C VAL A 306 19.88 -18.16 10.91
N ALA A 307 19.66 -19.39 10.46
CA ALA A 307 18.31 -19.97 10.48
C ALA A 307 17.91 -20.33 11.91
N ILE A 308 16.64 -20.12 12.25
CA ILE A 308 16.03 -20.61 13.49
C ILE A 308 14.85 -21.50 13.11
N CYS A 309 14.96 -22.78 13.45
CA CYS A 309 13.94 -23.79 13.18
C CYS A 309 13.76 -24.64 14.44
N MET A 310 12.92 -24.17 15.36
CA MET A 310 12.67 -24.79 16.67
C MET A 310 11.26 -24.47 17.17
N ARG A 311 10.82 -25.25 18.15
CA ARG A 311 9.52 -25.08 18.81
C ARG A 311 9.43 -23.80 19.64
N ARG A 312 8.21 -23.33 19.85
CA ARG A 312 7.89 -22.17 20.68
C ARG A 312 8.20 -22.47 22.15
N GLY A 313 9.09 -21.67 22.73
CA GLY A 313 9.45 -21.73 24.14
C GLY A 313 10.46 -20.64 24.50
N PRO A 314 10.90 -20.56 25.76
CA PRO A 314 11.80 -19.48 26.20
C PRO A 314 13.12 -19.43 25.42
N TRP A 315 13.65 -20.59 25.04
CA TRP A 315 14.87 -20.72 24.24
C TRP A 315 14.73 -20.20 22.82
N LEU A 316 13.53 -20.20 22.21
CA LEU A 316 13.29 -19.56 20.92
C LEU A 316 13.54 -18.04 21.00
N ILE A 317 13.07 -17.41 22.08
CA ILE A 317 13.26 -15.97 22.29
C ILE A 317 14.73 -15.66 22.58
N ALA A 318 15.39 -16.48 23.42
CA ALA A 318 16.83 -16.38 23.62
C ALA A 318 17.62 -16.58 22.31
N ALA A 319 17.16 -17.46 21.42
CA ALA A 319 17.78 -17.69 20.12
C ALA A 319 17.70 -16.46 19.21
N ILE A 320 16.52 -15.87 19.09
CA ILE A 320 16.31 -14.61 18.34
C ILE A 320 17.23 -13.52 18.89
N LEU A 321 17.21 -13.28 20.19
CA LEU A 321 18.03 -12.23 20.81
C LEU A 321 19.53 -12.51 20.68
N GLY A 322 19.94 -13.76 20.83
CA GLY A 322 21.34 -14.17 20.71
C GLY A 322 21.91 -14.00 19.31
N VAL A 323 21.11 -14.28 18.28
CA VAL A 323 21.46 -14.03 16.87
C VAL A 323 21.59 -12.53 16.61
N LEU A 324 20.60 -11.73 17.02
CA LEU A 324 20.67 -10.27 16.87
C LEU A 324 21.90 -9.67 17.57
N ARG A 325 22.22 -10.14 18.79
CA ARG A 325 23.42 -9.77 19.55
C ARG A 325 24.73 -10.17 18.87
N SER A 326 24.72 -11.17 17.99
CA SER A 326 25.89 -11.56 17.20
C SER A 326 26.13 -10.66 15.99
N GLY A 327 25.25 -9.68 15.73
CA GLY A 327 25.30 -8.83 14.54
C GLY A 327 24.86 -9.53 13.25
N ARG A 328 24.16 -10.67 13.37
CA ARG A 328 23.61 -11.46 12.26
C ARG A 328 22.10 -11.35 12.23
N ALA A 329 21.52 -11.48 11.04
CA ALA A 329 20.08 -11.60 10.87
C ALA A 329 19.59 -12.99 11.26
N TYR A 330 18.45 -13.09 11.93
CA TYR A 330 17.76 -14.38 12.07
C TYR A 330 16.82 -14.65 10.88
N VAL A 331 16.71 -15.91 10.48
CA VAL A 331 15.80 -16.37 9.44
C VAL A 331 14.87 -17.41 10.06
N PRO A 332 13.65 -17.02 10.48
CA PRO A 332 12.76 -17.93 11.20
C PRO A 332 12.05 -18.88 10.23
N PHE A 333 11.97 -20.15 10.63
CA PHE A 333 11.23 -21.18 9.89
C PHE A 333 10.30 -21.93 10.82
N ASP A 334 9.13 -22.28 10.29
CA ASP A 334 8.21 -23.18 10.96
C ASP A 334 8.76 -24.61 10.84
N PRO A 335 8.94 -25.36 11.95
CA PRO A 335 9.44 -26.72 11.90
C PRO A 335 8.57 -27.67 11.08
N HIS A 336 7.28 -27.37 10.92
CA HIS A 336 6.36 -28.14 10.09
C HIS A 336 6.42 -27.79 8.60
N THR A 337 7.30 -26.88 8.19
CA THR A 337 7.54 -26.56 6.78
C THR A 337 8.15 -27.77 6.06
N PRO A 338 7.69 -28.12 4.85
CA PRO A 338 8.29 -29.22 4.09
C PRO A 338 9.81 -29.08 3.91
N ALA A 339 10.54 -30.16 4.14
CA ALA A 339 12.01 -30.25 4.06
C ALA A 339 12.62 -29.61 2.80
N SER A 340 12.03 -29.85 1.63
CA SER A 340 12.50 -29.27 0.36
C SER A 340 12.42 -27.75 0.33
N ARG A 341 11.40 -27.17 0.98
CA ARG A 341 11.22 -25.73 1.08
C ARG A 341 12.19 -25.11 2.09
N LEU A 342 12.46 -25.78 3.21
CA LEU A 342 13.49 -25.37 4.16
C LEU A 342 14.86 -25.32 3.50
N LEU A 343 15.28 -26.40 2.84
CA LEU A 343 16.58 -26.47 2.16
C LEU A 343 16.74 -25.39 1.09
N HIS A 344 15.71 -25.16 0.28
CA HIS A 344 15.74 -24.10 -0.73
C HIS A 344 15.92 -22.72 -0.10
N SER A 345 15.14 -22.39 0.93
CA SER A 345 15.25 -21.10 1.61
C SER A 345 16.57 -20.94 2.37
N TRP A 346 17.14 -22.00 2.95
CA TRP A 346 18.45 -21.96 3.60
C TRP A 346 19.57 -21.67 2.60
N GLN A 347 19.51 -22.30 1.43
CA GLN A 347 20.46 -22.07 0.34
C GLN A 347 20.33 -20.64 -0.23
N ASP A 348 19.10 -20.20 -0.49
CA ASP A 348 18.80 -18.87 -1.02
C ASP A 348 19.24 -17.75 -0.06
N ALA A 349 18.98 -17.91 1.24
CA ALA A 349 19.42 -16.96 2.28
C ALA A 349 20.92 -17.04 2.59
N GLY A 350 21.63 -18.06 2.11
CA GLY A 350 23.04 -18.27 2.43
C GLY A 350 23.29 -18.46 3.93
N VAL A 351 22.44 -19.23 4.62
CA VAL A 351 22.51 -19.35 6.10
C VAL A 351 23.79 -20.05 6.56
N ALA A 352 24.45 -19.47 7.56
CA ALA A 352 25.73 -19.98 8.07
C ALA A 352 25.56 -21.09 9.11
N ALA A 353 24.45 -21.09 9.85
CA ALA A 353 24.12 -22.08 10.86
C ALA A 353 22.60 -22.21 11.00
N VAL A 354 22.15 -23.33 11.57
CA VAL A 354 20.75 -23.59 11.91
C VAL A 354 20.66 -23.80 13.42
N LEU A 355 19.94 -22.91 14.11
CA LEU A 355 19.57 -23.08 15.51
C LEU A 355 18.29 -23.91 15.59
N THR A 356 18.31 -24.94 16.43
CA THR A 356 17.17 -25.84 16.63
C THR A 356 17.05 -26.26 18.10
N ASP A 357 15.94 -26.91 18.48
CA ASP A 357 15.82 -27.57 19.79
C ASP A 357 16.04 -29.07 19.67
N ALA A 358 16.35 -29.72 20.79
CA ALA A 358 16.71 -31.14 20.81
C ALA A 358 15.64 -32.07 20.22
N ALA A 359 14.35 -31.70 20.27
CA ALA A 359 13.29 -32.53 19.70
C ALA A 359 13.20 -32.42 18.18
N MET A 360 13.68 -31.31 17.60
CA MET A 360 13.57 -31.04 16.17
C MET A 360 14.81 -31.48 15.38
N VAL A 361 15.94 -31.78 16.04
CA VAL A 361 17.22 -32.14 15.37
C VAL A 361 17.04 -33.24 14.33
N ASP A 362 16.35 -34.32 14.68
CA ASP A 362 16.17 -35.48 13.81
C ASP A 362 15.11 -35.26 12.71
N GLU A 363 14.29 -34.21 12.83
CA GLU A 363 13.28 -33.84 11.83
C GLU A 363 13.83 -32.87 10.77
N LEU A 364 14.99 -32.25 11.03
CA LEU A 364 15.61 -31.34 10.08
C LEU A 364 16.09 -32.08 8.82
N PRO A 365 15.94 -31.47 7.63
CA PRO A 365 16.50 -32.06 6.42
C PRO A 365 18.04 -32.11 6.49
N PRO A 366 18.67 -33.12 5.88
CA PRO A 366 20.13 -33.19 5.78
C PRO A 366 20.70 -31.91 5.16
N THR A 367 21.61 -31.26 5.87
CA THR A 367 22.18 -29.96 5.48
C THR A 367 23.68 -29.93 5.71
N ALA A 368 24.37 -29.08 4.93
CA ALA A 368 25.78 -28.77 5.13
C ALA A 368 26.01 -27.68 6.19
N CYS A 369 24.94 -26.99 6.62
CA CYS A 369 25.01 -25.97 7.65
C CYS A 369 25.35 -26.59 9.02
N THR A 370 26.09 -25.86 9.85
CA THR A 370 26.30 -26.25 11.25
C THR A 370 24.96 -26.20 12.01
N ILE A 371 24.54 -27.33 12.56
CA ILE A 371 23.35 -27.41 13.43
C ILE A 371 23.79 -27.13 14.87
N VAL A 372 23.08 -26.24 15.55
CA VAL A 372 23.30 -25.89 16.94
C VAL A 372 22.02 -26.17 17.71
N VAL A 373 22.09 -27.08 18.68
CA VAL A 373 21.00 -27.35 19.61
C VAL A 373 21.01 -26.27 20.69
N VAL A 374 19.88 -25.59 20.87
CA VAL A 374 19.70 -24.48 21.80
C VAL A 374 18.94 -24.96 23.03
N ASP A 375 19.68 -25.18 24.11
CA ASP A 375 19.17 -25.61 25.41
C ASP A 375 20.11 -25.19 26.56
N ASP A 376 19.84 -25.68 27.78
CA ASP A 376 20.64 -25.39 28.98
C ASP A 376 22.10 -25.90 28.89
N GLY A 377 22.41 -26.79 27.94
CA GLY A 377 23.74 -27.33 27.68
C GLY A 377 24.66 -26.40 26.87
N LEU A 378 24.15 -25.26 26.38
CA LEU A 378 24.97 -24.25 25.73
C LEU A 378 26.05 -23.69 26.67
N PRO A 379 27.25 -23.37 26.13
CA PRO A 379 28.38 -22.89 26.93
C PRO A 379 28.04 -21.58 27.64
N GLU A 380 28.56 -21.41 28.85
CA GLU A 380 28.39 -20.14 29.56
C GLU A 380 29.14 -19.01 28.84
N ALA A 381 28.59 -17.80 28.91
CA ALA A 381 29.21 -16.62 28.28
C ALA A 381 30.62 -16.31 28.84
N GLY A 382 30.93 -16.77 30.06
CA GLY A 382 32.24 -16.63 30.70
C GLY A 382 33.28 -17.66 30.27
N GLU A 383 32.89 -18.73 29.57
CA GLU A 383 33.81 -19.70 28.97
C GLU A 383 34.40 -19.10 27.68
N ALA A 384 35.37 -18.21 27.88
CA ALA A 384 36.26 -17.56 26.92
C ALA A 384 35.80 -17.66 25.45
N SER A 385 35.38 -16.53 24.89
CA SER A 385 35.58 -16.28 23.46
C SER A 385 37.07 -16.58 23.16
N PRO A 386 37.43 -17.46 22.22
CA PRO A 386 38.82 -17.86 21.98
C PRO A 386 39.78 -16.68 21.70
N SER A 387 39.23 -15.48 21.45
CA SER A 387 39.96 -14.26 21.15
C SER A 387 39.89 -13.15 22.22
N GLY A 388 39.16 -13.32 23.32
CA GLY A 388 38.93 -12.22 24.29
C GLY A 388 38.19 -11.00 23.70
N ALA A 389 37.55 -11.14 22.54
CA ALA A 389 36.86 -10.07 21.87
C ALA A 389 35.57 -9.69 22.61
N SER A 390 35.31 -8.38 22.73
CA SER A 390 34.00 -7.83 23.09
C SER A 390 32.91 -8.39 22.17
N ALA A 391 31.66 -8.42 22.64
CA ALA A 391 30.53 -8.69 21.76
C ALA A 391 30.61 -7.78 20.51
N PRO A 392 30.31 -8.31 19.31
CA PRO A 392 30.42 -7.55 18.07
C PRO A 392 29.50 -6.31 18.12
N THR A 393 29.99 -5.18 17.61
CA THR A 393 29.18 -3.98 17.44
C THR A 393 28.11 -4.24 16.39
N VAL A 394 26.83 -4.03 16.75
CA VAL A 394 25.70 -4.12 15.83
C VAL A 394 25.44 -2.73 15.28
N HIS A 395 25.34 -2.59 13.95
CA HIS A 395 25.04 -1.31 13.31
C HIS A 395 23.56 -1.20 12.96
N PRO A 396 22.97 0.02 12.95
CA PRO A 396 21.58 0.23 12.53
C PRO A 396 21.27 -0.27 11.11
N THR A 397 22.27 -0.31 10.22
CA THR A 397 22.15 -0.80 8.84
C THR A 397 22.39 -2.31 8.70
N ASP A 398 22.73 -3.00 9.78
CA ASP A 398 22.83 -4.46 9.75
C ASP A 398 21.44 -5.08 9.65
N LEU A 399 21.34 -6.20 8.93
CA LEU A 399 20.10 -6.96 8.85
C LEU A 399 19.74 -7.54 10.22
N ALA A 400 18.50 -7.28 10.67
CA ALA A 400 17.92 -7.85 11.87
C ALA A 400 17.26 -9.20 11.57
N TYR A 401 16.50 -9.30 10.47
CA TYR A 401 15.89 -10.56 10.07
C TYR A 401 15.65 -10.66 8.58
N VAL A 402 15.44 -11.90 8.14
CA VAL A 402 14.95 -12.23 6.80
C VAL A 402 13.73 -13.13 6.96
N ILE A 403 12.55 -12.67 6.51
CA ILE A 403 11.32 -13.47 6.54
C ILE A 403 10.89 -13.82 5.13
N TYR A 404 10.63 -15.10 4.87
CA TYR A 404 10.21 -15.59 3.56
C TYR A 404 8.70 -15.46 3.36
N THR A 405 8.31 -14.88 2.24
CA THR A 405 6.89 -14.75 1.83
C THR A 405 6.58 -15.62 0.61
N SER A 406 5.31 -15.94 0.39
CA SER A 406 4.89 -16.62 -0.85
C SER A 406 5.03 -15.66 -2.03
N GLY A 407 6.10 -15.82 -2.82
CA GLY A 407 6.27 -15.01 -4.02
C GLY A 407 5.17 -15.28 -5.05
N SER A 408 4.75 -14.25 -5.79
CA SER A 408 3.77 -14.35 -6.88
C SER A 408 4.16 -15.32 -7.99
N THR A 409 5.45 -15.66 -8.09
CA THR A 409 6.03 -16.61 -9.04
C THR A 409 6.08 -18.05 -8.51
N GLY A 410 5.55 -18.32 -7.31
CA GLY A 410 5.59 -19.62 -6.64
C GLY A 410 6.91 -19.92 -5.91
N VAL A 411 7.96 -19.12 -6.14
CA VAL A 411 9.24 -19.21 -5.42
C VAL A 411 9.21 -18.27 -4.21
N PRO A 412 9.47 -18.75 -2.99
CA PRO A 412 9.53 -17.89 -1.80
C PRO A 412 10.58 -16.79 -1.95
N LYS A 413 10.28 -15.57 -1.45
CA LYS A 413 11.21 -14.44 -1.48
C LYS A 413 11.52 -13.97 -0.06
N GLY A 414 12.80 -13.80 0.25
CA GLY A 414 13.25 -13.24 1.53
C GLY A 414 13.04 -11.73 1.58
N CYS A 415 12.31 -11.25 2.59
CA CYS A 415 12.19 -9.84 2.91
C CYS A 415 13.28 -9.48 3.93
N LEU A 416 14.28 -8.71 3.48
CA LEU A 416 15.43 -8.30 4.28
C LEU A 416 15.09 -7.03 5.06
N ILE A 417 15.18 -7.10 6.40
CA ILE A 417 14.86 -5.96 7.27
C ILE A 417 16.07 -5.60 8.13
N GLU A 418 16.46 -4.34 8.09
CA GLU A 418 17.55 -3.77 8.88
C GLU A 418 17.11 -3.41 10.30
N HIS A 419 18.08 -3.32 11.21
CA HIS A 419 17.84 -2.90 12.59
C HIS A 419 17.16 -1.53 12.71
N ARG A 420 17.56 -0.54 11.91
CA ARG A 420 16.94 0.80 11.93
C ARG A 420 15.47 0.77 11.51
N GLN A 421 15.11 -0.07 10.54
CA GLN A 421 13.73 -0.21 10.07
C GLN A 421 12.86 -0.88 11.13
N LEU A 422 13.38 -1.96 11.72
CA LEU A 422 12.72 -2.64 12.83
C LEU A 422 12.56 -1.72 14.05
N SER A 423 13.62 -1.03 14.45
CA SER A 423 13.60 -0.14 15.61
C SER A 423 12.68 1.06 15.40
N HIS A 424 12.62 1.63 14.19
CA HIS A 424 11.68 2.69 13.84
C HIS A 424 10.23 2.21 14.01
N TYR A 425 9.88 1.05 13.44
CA TYR A 425 8.56 0.45 13.61
C TYR A 425 8.22 0.19 15.10
N LEU A 426 9.16 -0.39 15.85
CA LEU A 426 8.94 -0.72 17.26
C LEU A 426 8.81 0.52 18.13
N THR A 427 9.52 1.60 17.82
CA THR A 427 9.36 2.88 18.54
C THR A 427 7.97 3.46 18.32
N TRP A 428 7.49 3.48 17.07
CA TRP A 428 6.12 3.88 16.77
C TRP A 428 5.11 2.99 17.49
N ALA A 429 5.25 1.66 17.38
CA ALA A 429 4.32 0.71 18.00
C ALA A 429 4.30 0.86 19.52
N VAL A 430 5.47 1.00 20.15
CA VAL A 430 5.60 1.18 21.60
C VAL A 430 4.89 2.43 22.08
N ARG A 431 5.08 3.54 21.37
CA ARG A 431 4.44 4.83 21.66
C ARG A 431 2.93 4.75 21.44
N TYR A 432 2.51 4.24 20.29
CA TYR A 432 1.13 4.27 19.84
C TYR A 432 0.23 3.36 20.67
N TYR A 433 0.61 2.08 20.84
CA TYR A 433 -0.26 1.10 21.51
C TYR A 433 -0.23 1.20 23.03
N TRP A 434 0.92 1.53 23.64
CA TRP A 434 1.07 1.45 25.10
C TRP A 434 1.40 2.78 25.77
N GLY A 435 1.75 3.82 25.01
CA GLY A 435 2.22 5.10 25.56
C GLY A 435 3.49 4.93 26.41
N GLY A 436 4.31 3.92 26.09
CA GLY A 436 5.52 3.57 26.85
C GLY A 436 5.27 2.75 28.14
N ARG A 437 4.04 2.35 28.45
CA ARG A 437 3.74 1.49 29.60
C ARG A 437 4.12 0.02 29.32
N PRO A 438 4.49 -0.77 30.34
CA PRO A 438 4.70 -2.21 30.20
C PRO A 438 3.49 -2.90 29.55
N ALA A 439 3.75 -3.74 28.56
CA ALA A 439 2.76 -4.53 27.84
C ALA A 439 2.87 -6.01 28.19
N THR A 440 1.75 -6.72 28.31
CA THR A 440 1.75 -8.18 28.44
C THR A 440 1.03 -8.82 27.26
N MET A 441 1.78 -9.53 26.43
CA MET A 441 1.29 -10.11 25.17
C MET A 441 1.55 -11.61 25.10
N ALA A 442 0.75 -12.31 24.31
CA ALA A 442 0.87 -13.74 24.09
C ALA A 442 1.37 -14.10 22.69
N LEU A 443 2.39 -14.94 22.62
CA LEU A 443 2.86 -15.58 21.40
C LEU A 443 2.31 -17.00 21.29
N PHE A 444 1.42 -17.21 20.32
CA PHE A 444 0.81 -18.52 20.01
C PHE A 444 0.87 -18.85 18.51
N SER A 445 1.56 -18.02 17.72
CA SER A 445 1.68 -18.17 16.27
C SER A 445 3.13 -18.35 15.86
N SER A 446 3.32 -18.92 14.67
CA SER A 446 4.64 -19.19 14.09
C SER A 446 5.44 -17.90 13.90
N VAL A 447 6.71 -17.91 14.31
CA VAL A 447 7.65 -16.78 14.13
C VAL A 447 8.17 -16.66 12.70
N ALA A 448 7.80 -17.59 11.81
CA ALA A 448 8.10 -17.52 10.37
C ALA A 448 7.30 -16.43 9.62
N PHE A 449 6.41 -15.73 10.31
CA PHE A 449 5.70 -14.53 9.84
C PHE A 449 6.22 -13.29 10.59
N ASP A 450 6.00 -12.11 10.04
CA ASP A 450 6.38 -10.84 10.69
C ASP A 450 5.37 -10.36 11.74
N MET A 451 4.13 -10.89 11.71
CA MET A 451 3.09 -10.54 12.68
C MET A 451 3.58 -10.64 14.15
N PRO A 452 4.28 -11.70 14.59
CA PRO A 452 4.82 -11.81 15.94
C PRO A 452 5.90 -10.81 16.33
N VAL A 453 6.49 -10.04 15.41
CA VAL A 453 7.55 -9.07 15.74
C VAL A 453 7.09 -8.11 16.83
N THR A 454 5.90 -7.52 16.70
CA THR A 454 5.33 -6.64 17.72
C THR A 454 5.02 -7.39 19.01
N THR A 455 4.51 -8.61 18.90
CA THR A 455 4.16 -9.47 20.03
C THR A 455 5.38 -9.82 20.86
N ILE A 456 6.52 -10.09 20.23
CA ILE A 456 7.78 -10.44 20.88
C ILE A 456 8.43 -9.19 21.47
N PHE A 457 8.66 -8.17 20.65
CA PHE A 457 9.47 -7.02 21.07
C PHE A 457 8.69 -5.96 21.85
N GLY A 458 7.37 -5.88 21.72
CA GLY A 458 6.54 -4.92 22.45
C GLY A 458 6.69 -5.05 23.98
N PRO A 459 6.42 -6.23 24.57
CA PRO A 459 6.66 -6.48 25.99
C PRO A 459 8.13 -6.28 26.39
N LEU A 460 9.07 -6.83 25.61
CA LEU A 460 10.50 -6.79 25.93
C LEU A 460 11.11 -5.39 25.91
N LEU A 461 10.56 -4.47 25.10
CA LEU A 461 11.00 -3.08 25.03
C LEU A 461 10.30 -2.17 26.04
N THR A 462 9.15 -2.58 26.57
CA THR A 462 8.37 -1.80 27.56
C THR A 462 8.60 -2.27 28.99
N GLY A 463 9.40 -3.32 29.21
CA GLY A 463 9.61 -3.92 30.54
C GLY A 463 8.45 -4.80 31.00
N GLY A 464 7.56 -5.19 30.09
CA GLY A 464 6.46 -6.11 30.37
C GLY A 464 6.82 -7.58 30.17
N THR A 465 5.82 -8.44 29.94
CA THR A 465 5.99 -9.90 29.89
C THR A 465 5.46 -10.50 28.59
N LEU A 466 6.26 -11.38 27.97
CA LEU A 466 5.84 -12.21 26.84
C LEU A 466 5.38 -13.58 27.33
N VAL A 467 4.09 -13.86 27.19
CA VAL A 467 3.49 -15.17 27.48
C VAL A 467 3.62 -16.07 26.26
N LEU A 468 4.20 -17.24 26.42
CA LEU A 468 4.50 -18.20 25.36
C LEU A 468 3.52 -19.37 25.44
N PHE A 469 2.83 -19.64 24.35
CA PHE A 469 2.04 -20.84 24.15
C PHE A 469 2.83 -21.82 23.28
N PRO A 470 3.20 -23.01 23.81
CA PRO A 470 3.89 -24.05 23.04
C PRO A 470 3.15 -24.46 21.77
N ASP A 471 3.84 -25.12 20.83
CA ASP A 471 3.25 -25.58 19.56
C ASP A 471 2.08 -26.55 19.73
N GLU A 472 2.10 -27.31 20.82
CA GLU A 472 1.08 -28.31 21.16
C GLU A 472 -0.22 -27.66 21.65
N VAL A 473 -0.21 -26.38 22.03
CA VAL A 473 -1.41 -25.67 22.46
C VAL A 473 -2.19 -25.18 21.23
N GLY A 474 -3.42 -25.70 21.09
CA GLY A 474 -4.35 -25.27 20.06
C GLY A 474 -4.65 -23.77 20.12
N VAL A 475 -4.82 -23.15 18.94
CA VAL A 475 -5.10 -21.71 18.82
C VAL A 475 -6.38 -21.33 19.59
N ASP A 476 -7.39 -22.20 19.61
CA ASP A 476 -8.63 -22.01 20.38
C ASP A 476 -8.35 -21.89 21.88
N VAL A 477 -7.51 -22.78 22.41
CA VAL A 477 -7.12 -22.79 23.83
C VAL A 477 -6.31 -21.54 24.14
N ALA A 478 -5.32 -21.21 23.31
CA ALA A 478 -4.51 -20.02 23.50
C ALA A 478 -5.35 -18.73 23.50
N LEU A 479 -6.33 -18.62 22.61
CA LEU A 479 -7.26 -17.48 22.58
C LEU A 479 -8.18 -17.45 23.81
N ARG A 480 -8.73 -18.59 24.23
CA ARG A 480 -9.55 -18.67 25.46
C ARG A 480 -8.75 -18.23 26.69
N THR A 481 -7.50 -18.68 26.82
CA THR A 481 -6.63 -18.31 27.94
C THR A 481 -6.26 -16.83 27.92
N GLN A 482 -5.94 -16.27 26.75
CA GLN A 482 -5.64 -14.84 26.60
C GLN A 482 -6.78 -13.96 27.11
N PHE A 483 -8.01 -14.30 26.75
CA PHE A 483 -9.18 -13.50 27.09
C PHE A 483 -9.80 -13.85 28.45
N ALA A 484 -9.36 -14.92 29.12
CA ALA A 484 -9.86 -15.30 30.43
C ALA A 484 -9.59 -14.21 31.49
N ALA A 485 -10.54 -14.02 32.41
CA ALA A 485 -10.36 -13.09 33.52
C ALA A 485 -9.13 -13.47 34.36
N GLY A 486 -8.28 -12.49 34.67
CA GLY A 486 -7.06 -12.71 35.44
C GLY A 486 -5.91 -13.36 34.67
N SER A 487 -5.97 -13.47 33.34
CA SER A 487 -4.85 -13.95 32.50
C SER A 487 -3.59 -13.07 32.61
N GLY A 488 -3.77 -11.80 32.97
CA GLY A 488 -2.71 -10.78 32.99
C GLY A 488 -2.30 -10.29 31.61
N ILE A 489 -2.84 -10.86 30.53
CA ILE A 489 -2.58 -10.45 29.16
C ILE A 489 -3.46 -9.25 28.84
N ASP A 490 -2.83 -8.12 28.53
CA ASP A 490 -3.51 -6.84 28.33
C ASP A 490 -3.64 -6.44 26.86
N THR A 491 -2.85 -7.06 25.97
CA THR A 491 -2.78 -6.71 24.56
C THR A 491 -2.67 -7.96 23.70
N VAL A 492 -3.48 -8.04 22.63
CA VAL A 492 -3.48 -9.16 21.68
C VAL A 492 -3.29 -8.65 20.25
N LYS A 493 -2.61 -9.44 19.42
CA LYS A 493 -2.44 -9.16 17.99
C LYS A 493 -2.99 -10.33 17.18
N LEU A 494 -4.03 -10.07 16.40
CA LEU A 494 -4.87 -11.08 15.77
C LEU A 494 -5.03 -10.83 14.27
N THR A 495 -5.26 -11.90 13.51
CA THR A 495 -5.69 -11.81 12.11
C THR A 495 -7.23 -11.75 12.06
N PRO A 496 -7.84 -11.31 10.94
CA PRO A 496 -9.29 -11.38 10.79
C PRO A 496 -9.87 -12.78 11.03
N SER A 497 -9.16 -13.84 10.65
CA SER A 497 -9.58 -15.22 10.92
C SER A 497 -9.60 -15.56 12.41
N HIS A 498 -8.64 -15.05 13.21
CA HIS A 498 -8.69 -15.20 14.66
C HIS A 498 -9.90 -14.46 15.27
N ILE A 499 -10.32 -13.32 14.71
CA ILE A 499 -11.51 -12.59 15.18
C ILE A 499 -12.77 -13.43 14.95
N LEU A 500 -12.94 -14.03 13.77
CA LEU A 500 -14.05 -14.96 13.49
C LEU A 500 -14.05 -16.16 14.44
N MET A 501 -12.86 -16.64 14.81
CA MET A 501 -12.73 -17.71 15.77
C MET A 501 -13.19 -17.28 17.17
N LEU A 502 -12.81 -16.08 17.63
CA LEU A 502 -13.26 -15.53 18.92
C LEU A 502 -14.79 -15.46 19.01
N GLU A 503 -15.46 -15.06 17.93
CA GLU A 503 -16.93 -15.04 17.85
C GLU A 503 -17.52 -16.45 18.09
N ALA A 504 -16.91 -17.48 17.48
CA ALA A 504 -17.32 -18.86 17.69
C ALA A 504 -17.03 -19.38 19.12
N LEU A 505 -16.02 -18.83 19.81
CA LEU A 505 -15.65 -19.22 21.17
C LEU A 505 -16.62 -18.70 22.25
N ARG A 506 -17.47 -17.71 21.92
CA ARG A 506 -18.51 -17.11 22.80
C ARG A 506 -17.97 -16.70 24.18
N LEU A 507 -16.95 -15.86 24.18
CA LEU A 507 -16.32 -15.37 25.42
C LEU A 507 -17.25 -14.37 26.13
N GLU A 508 -17.43 -14.52 27.44
CA GLU A 508 -18.40 -13.73 28.23
C GLU A 508 -17.80 -12.46 28.86
N ALA A 509 -16.48 -12.44 29.15
CA ALA A 509 -15.77 -11.31 29.75
C ALA A 509 -14.27 -11.36 29.40
N SER A 510 -13.58 -10.21 29.41
CA SER A 510 -12.13 -10.13 29.20
C SER A 510 -11.49 -8.85 29.77
N ASP A 511 -10.24 -8.97 30.23
CA ASP A 511 -9.38 -7.86 30.66
C ASP A 511 -8.52 -7.29 29.51
N VAL A 512 -8.60 -7.87 28.31
CA VAL A 512 -7.83 -7.46 27.13
C VAL A 512 -8.28 -6.09 26.63
N ARG A 513 -7.32 -5.18 26.42
CA ARG A 513 -7.59 -3.85 25.85
C ARG A 513 -7.58 -3.91 24.33
N LEU A 514 -8.57 -3.26 23.72
CA LEU A 514 -8.56 -2.95 22.29
C LEU A 514 -7.72 -1.69 22.10
N ALA A 515 -6.60 -1.80 21.38
CA ALA A 515 -5.69 -0.71 21.09
C ALA A 515 -5.86 -0.22 19.65
#